data_AF-A0A612C909-F1
#
_entry.id   AF-A0A612C909-F1
#
_cell.length_a   1.000
_cell.length_b   1.000
_cell.length_c   1.000
_cell.angle_alpha   90.00
_cell.angle_beta   90.00
_cell.angle_gamma   90.00
#
_symmetry.space_group_name_H-M   'P 1'
#
loop_
_entity.id
_entity.type
_entity.pdbx_description
1 polymer ?
#
loop_
_entity_poly.entity_id
_entity_poly.type
_entity_poly.pdbx_seq_one_letter_code
_entity_poly.pdbx_strand_id
1 'polypeptide(L)'
;MYPDYVQVELPSVYSLADAAWIQQQLLSLPPSLRRKVSLKYAEVYEITFDTELVSFRKENRARHEANTRLRLFVRNHGRALQGYTAEPPLAGTPPRS
;
A
#
# COMPACT_ATOMS: atom_id res chain seq x y z
N MET A 1 -26.06 6.59 -19.63
CA MET A 1 -25.06 7.01 -18.62
C MET A 1 -23.84 6.14 -18.80
N TYR A 2 -22.71 6.72 -19.19
CA TYR A 2 -21.44 5.99 -19.12
C TYR A 2 -21.11 5.81 -17.62
N PRO A 3 -20.81 4.60 -17.14
CA PRO A 3 -20.33 4.46 -15.77
C PRO A 3 -19.08 5.32 -15.65
N ASP A 4 -19.00 6.14 -14.60
CA ASP A 4 -17.81 6.91 -14.25
C ASP A 4 -16.61 5.95 -14.26
N TYR A 5 -15.85 5.97 -15.35
CA TYR A 5 -14.65 5.16 -15.51
C TYR A 5 -13.61 5.79 -14.60
N VAL A 6 -13.59 5.38 -13.33
CA VAL A 6 -12.57 5.80 -12.38
C VAL A 6 -11.27 5.16 -12.84
N GLN A 7 -10.54 5.87 -13.70
CA GLN A 7 -9.19 5.47 -14.09
C GLN A 7 -8.29 5.57 -12.86
N VAL A 8 -7.86 4.42 -12.36
CA VAL A 8 -6.85 4.33 -11.32
C VAL A 8 -5.52 4.02 -12.00
N GLU A 9 -4.60 4.97 -11.90
CA GLU A 9 -3.23 4.80 -12.37
C GLU A 9 -2.53 3.74 -11.53
N LEU A 10 -2.27 2.59 -12.15
CA LEU A 10 -1.42 1.55 -11.58
C LEU A 10 0.02 2.05 -11.40
N PRO A 11 0.80 1.44 -10.49
CA PRO A 11 2.21 1.78 -10.30
C PRO A 11 3.01 1.64 -11.60
N SER A 12 4.11 2.39 -11.75
CA SER A 12 4.98 2.28 -12.93
C SER A 12 5.65 0.90 -13.04
N VAL A 13 5.96 0.28 -11.90
CA VAL A 13 6.51 -1.07 -11.80
C VAL A 13 5.69 -1.91 -10.82
N TYR A 14 5.33 -3.11 -11.27
CA TYR A 14 4.59 -4.11 -10.50
C TYR A 14 4.62 -5.44 -11.25
N SER A 15 4.31 -6.53 -10.55
CA SER A 15 4.09 -7.83 -11.20
C SER A 15 2.70 -7.88 -11.82
N LEU A 16 2.60 -8.27 -13.09
CA LEU A 16 1.32 -8.35 -13.81
C LEU A 16 0.30 -9.28 -13.13
N ALA A 17 0.77 -10.32 -12.43
CA ALA A 17 -0.07 -11.22 -11.66
C ALA A 17 -0.84 -10.52 -10.53
N ASP A 18 -0.30 -9.41 -10.01
CA ASP A 18 -0.89 -8.65 -8.90
C ASP A 18 -1.70 -7.43 -9.38
N ALA A 19 -1.75 -7.15 -10.70
CA ALA A 19 -2.33 -5.93 -11.25
C ALA A 19 -3.76 -5.67 -10.78
N ALA A 20 -4.64 -6.68 -10.91
CA ALA A 20 -6.03 -6.58 -10.50
C ALA A 20 -6.17 -6.34 -8.99
N TRP A 21 -5.35 -7.03 -8.19
CA TRP A 21 -5.35 -6.86 -6.74
C TRP A 21 -4.89 -5.45 -6.35
N ILE A 22 -3.79 -4.94 -6.92
CA ILE A 22 -3.29 -3.58 -6.67
C ILE A 22 -4.34 -2.54 -7.04
N GLN A 23 -5.01 -2.70 -8.19
CA GLN A 23 -6.08 -1.80 -8.61
C GLN A 23 -7.22 -1.76 -7.58
N GLN A 24 -7.67 -2.91 -7.09
CA GLN A 24 -8.70 -3.01 -6.05
C GLN A 24 -8.28 -2.32 -4.75
N GLN A 25 -7.02 -2.53 -4.32
CA GLN A 25 -6.48 -1.88 -3.13
C GLN A 25 -6.44 -0.36 -3.28
N LEU A 26 -6.02 0.16 -4.45
CA LEU A 26 -6.00 1.60 -4.71
C LEU A 26 -7.42 2.18 -4.80
N LEU A 27 -8.38 1.47 -5.38
CA LEU A 27 -9.79 1.90 -5.44
C LEU A 27 -10.41 2.06 -4.05
N SER A 28 -9.99 1.24 -3.08
CA SER A 28 -10.45 1.33 -1.69
C SER A 28 -9.97 2.59 -0.95
N LEU A 29 -9.01 3.32 -1.52
CA LEU A 29 -8.49 4.57 -0.96
C LEU A 29 -9.23 5.79 -1.55
N PRO A 30 -9.28 6.91 -0.81
CA PRO A 30 -9.74 8.19 -1.34
C PRO A 30 -8.94 8.59 -2.59
N PRO A 31 -9.58 9.18 -3.62
CA PRO A 31 -8.92 9.57 -4.88
C PRO A 31 -7.63 10.37 -4.69
N SER A 32 -7.59 11.27 -3.70
CA SER A 32 -6.44 12.12 -3.38
C SER A 32 -5.19 11.34 -2.96
N LEU A 33 -5.33 10.14 -2.40
CA LEU A 33 -4.21 9.32 -1.92
C LEU A 33 -3.71 8.31 -2.94
N ARG A 34 -4.54 7.92 -3.92
CA ARG A 34 -4.24 6.83 -4.86
C ARG A 34 -2.91 7.02 -5.58
N ARG A 35 -2.69 8.22 -6.14
CA ARG A 35 -1.45 8.55 -6.86
C ARG A 35 -0.22 8.45 -5.96
N LYS A 36 -0.29 9.01 -4.75
CA LYS A 36 0.82 8.97 -3.78
C LYS A 36 1.16 7.54 -3.37
N VAL A 37 0.13 6.73 -3.12
CA VAL A 37 0.30 5.32 -2.74
C VAL A 37 0.86 4.49 -3.90
N SER A 38 0.38 4.74 -5.12
CA SER A 38 0.88 4.10 -6.34
C SER A 38 2.37 4.37 -6.57
N LEU A 39 2.81 5.63 -6.42
CA LEU A 39 4.23 6.00 -6.50
C LEU A 39 5.07 5.32 -5.41
N LYS A 40 4.60 5.33 -4.16
CA LYS A 40 5.31 4.68 -3.05
C LYS A 40 5.37 3.16 -3.19
N TYR A 41 4.34 2.54 -3.77
CA TYR A 41 4.38 1.12 -4.10
C TYR A 41 5.51 0.83 -5.10
N ALA A 42 5.57 1.58 -6.21
CA ALA A 42 6.60 1.41 -7.24
C ALA A 42 8.02 1.56 -6.67
N GLU A 43 8.26 2.61 -5.88
CA GLU A 43 9.55 2.86 -5.22
C GLU A 43 9.98 1.66 -4.36
N VAL A 44 9.08 1.10 -3.55
CA VAL A 44 9.41 -0.06 -2.71
C VAL A 44 9.69 -1.29 -3.54
N TYR A 45 8.89 -1.52 -4.59
CA TYR A 45 9.06 -2.66 -5.48
C TYR A 45 10.44 -2.62 -6.14
N GLU A 46 10.81 -1.50 -6.75
CA GLU A 46 12.08 -1.29 -7.45
C GLU A 46 13.27 -1.44 -6.50
N ILE A 47 13.28 -0.73 -5.37
CA ILE A 47 14.36 -0.82 -4.38
C ILE A 47 14.54 -2.26 -3.89
N THR A 48 13.44 -2.95 -3.58
CA THR A 48 13.51 -4.33 -3.07
C THR A 48 13.97 -5.31 -4.14
N PHE A 49 13.60 -5.08 -5.40
CA PHE A 49 14.05 -5.88 -6.53
C PHE A 49 15.56 -5.69 -6.78
N ASP A 50 16.04 -4.45 -6.73
CA ASP A 50 17.44 -4.11 -7.00
C ASP A 50 18.38 -4.55 -5.88
N THR A 51 17.92 -4.50 -4.63
CA THR A 51 18.70 -4.90 -3.45
C THR A 51 18.79 -6.41 -3.24
N GLU A 52 17.86 -7.19 -3.77
CA GLU A 52 17.91 -8.65 -3.69
C GLU A 52 19.06 -9.20 -4.57
N LEU A 53 19.98 -9.96 -3.98
CA LEU A 53 21.17 -10.45 -4.70
C LEU A 53 20.86 -11.72 -5.51
N VAL A 54 19.85 -12.48 -5.09
CA VAL A 54 19.49 -13.75 -5.72
C VAL A 54 18.49 -13.50 -6.84
N SER A 55 18.96 -13.55 -8.09
CA SER A 55 18.20 -13.22 -9.30
C SER A 55 16.79 -13.83 -9.36
N PHE A 56 16.65 -15.14 -9.10
CA PHE A 56 15.37 -15.83 -9.16
C PHE A 56 14.42 -15.51 -7.99
N ARG A 57 14.89 -14.83 -6.94
CA ARG A 57 14.07 -14.39 -5.80
C ARG A 57 13.63 -12.94 -5.89
N LYS A 58 14.29 -12.12 -6.72
CA LYS A 58 14.08 -10.67 -6.84
C LYS A 58 12.60 -10.30 -6.95
N GLU A 59 11.90 -10.88 -7.93
CA GLU A 59 10.50 -10.56 -8.17
C GLU A 59 9.62 -10.91 -6.96
N ASN A 60 9.75 -12.13 -6.42
CA ASN A 60 8.95 -12.54 -5.26
C ASN A 60 9.23 -11.69 -4.02
N ARG A 61 10.49 -11.29 -3.80
CA ARG A 61 10.88 -10.41 -2.70
C ARG A 61 10.26 -9.03 -2.84
N ALA A 62 10.35 -8.44 -4.03
CA ALA A 62 9.76 -7.14 -4.36
C ALA A 62 8.23 -7.15 -4.22
N ARG A 63 7.56 -8.16 -4.80
CA ARG A 63 6.12 -8.37 -4.65
C ARG A 63 5.72 -8.49 -3.18
N HIS A 64 6.42 -9.31 -2.41
CA HIS A 64 6.10 -9.54 -1.00
C HIS A 64 6.15 -8.24 -0.19
N GLU A 65 7.23 -7.48 -0.31
CA GLU A 65 7.41 -6.25 0.47
C GLU A 65 6.41 -5.16 0.06
N ALA A 66 6.28 -4.90 -1.24
CA ALA A 66 5.37 -3.86 -1.75
C ALA A 66 3.90 -4.19 -1.44
N ASN A 67 3.46 -5.43 -1.69
CA ASN A 67 2.08 -5.86 -1.41
C ASN A 67 1.78 -5.86 0.08
N THR A 68 2.73 -6.23 0.93
CA THR A 68 2.55 -6.20 2.39
C THR A 68 2.34 -4.77 2.87
N ARG A 69 3.18 -3.83 2.43
CA ARG A 69 3.05 -2.41 2.80
C ARG A 69 1.73 -1.82 2.32
N LEU A 70 1.33 -2.10 1.07
CA LEU A 70 0.04 -1.64 0.53
C LEU A 70 -1.14 -2.15 1.35
N ARG A 71 -1.14 -3.44 1.70
CA ARG A 71 -2.18 -4.06 2.52
C ARG A 71 -2.27 -3.42 3.90
N LEU A 72 -1.14 -3.22 4.57
CA LEU A 72 -1.08 -2.57 5.88
C LEU A 72 -1.58 -1.13 5.81
N PHE A 73 -1.17 -0.37 4.80
CA PHE A 73 -1.62 1.01 4.62
C PHE A 73 -3.12 1.11 4.41
N VAL A 74 -3.68 0.32 3.48
CA VAL A 74 -5.13 0.29 3.21
C VAL A 74 -5.92 -0.09 4.46
N ARG A 75 -5.48 -1.12 5.20
CA ARG A 75 -6.14 -1.56 6.45
C ARG A 75 -6.13 -0.46 7.51
N ASN A 76 -5.01 0.24 7.67
CA ASN A 76 -4.89 1.30 8.68
C ASN A 76 -5.69 2.55 8.28
N HIS A 77 -5.69 2.93 6.99
CA HIS A 77 -6.50 4.03 6.49
C HIS A 77 -8.00 3.75 6.59
N GLY A 78 -8.44 2.51 6.34
CA GLY A 78 -9.83 2.11 6.54
C GLY A 78 -10.30 2.33 7.98
N ARG A 79 -9.45 2.04 8.98
CA ARG A 79 -9.75 2.28 10.40
C ARG A 79 -9.81 3.78 10.73
N ALA A 80 -8.86 4.56 10.24
CA ALA A 80 -8.82 6.01 10.47
C ALA A 80 -10.03 6.74 9.84
N LEU A 81 -10.46 6.31 8.64
CA LEU A 81 -11.64 6.87 7.95
C LEU A 81 -12.97 6.48 8.60
N GLN A 82 -13.03 5.37 9.34
CA GLN A 82 -14.21 4.98 10.13
C GLN A 82 -14.30 5.71 11.49
N GLY A 83 -13.50 6.75 11.72
CA GLY A 83 -13.55 7.54 12.96
C GLY A 83 -12.82 6.92 14.14
N TYR A 84 -12.14 5.78 13.96
CA TYR A 84 -11.24 5.21 14.96
C TYR A 84 -9.88 5.92 14.90
N THR A 85 -9.88 7.22 15.17
CA THR A 85 -8.65 7.90 15.59
C THR A 85 -8.49 7.52 17.06
N ALA A 86 -7.80 6.41 17.34
CA ALA A 86 -7.39 6.12 18.71
C ALA A 86 -6.56 7.32 19.19
N GLU A 87 -6.90 7.86 20.36
CA GLU A 87 -6.12 8.94 20.97
C GLU A 87 -4.63 8.53 20.98
N PRO A 88 -3.72 9.42 20.59
CA PRO A 88 -2.29 9.13 20.64
C PRO A 88 -1.95 8.72 22.09
N PRO A 89 -1.15 7.67 22.31
CA PRO A 89 -0.75 7.29 23.65
C PRO A 89 -0.07 8.49 24.30
N LEU A 90 -0.70 9.02 25.36
CA LEU A 90 -0.14 10.08 26.18
C LEU A 90 1.21 9.59 26.71
N ALA A 91 2.29 10.20 26.25
CA ALA A 91 3.63 9.93 26.78
C ALA A 91 3.62 10.33 28.26
N GLY A 92 3.54 9.35 29.18
CA GLY A 92 3.75 9.61 30.60
C GLY A 92 3.00 8.77 31.62
N THR A 93 2.15 7.80 31.28
CA THR A 93 1.53 6.92 32.29
C THR A 93 2.36 5.65 32.51
N PRO A 94 3.05 5.51 33.66
CA PRO A 94 3.65 4.23 34.03
C PRO A 94 2.55 3.19 34.29
N PRO A 95 2.81 1.89 34.04
CA PRO A 95 1.87 0.84 34.41
C PRO A 95 1.72 0.86 35.94
N ARG A 96 0.49 1.03 36.44
CA ARG A 96 0.20 0.77 37.85
C ARG A 96 0.29 -0.75 38.05
N SER A 97 1.14 -1.12 39.03
CA SER A 97 1.35 -2.47 39.54
C SER A 97 0.06 -3.13 40.02
#